data_AF-U4R5M8-F1
#
_entry.id   AF-U4R5M8-F1
#
_cell.length_a   1.000
_cell.length_b   1.000
_cell.length_c   1.000
_cell.angle_alpha   90.00
_cell.angle_beta   90.00
_cell.angle_gamma   90.00
#
_symmetry.space_group_name_H-M   'P 1'
#
loop_
_entity.id
_entity.type
_entity.pdbx_description
1 polymer ?
#
loop_
_entity_poly.entity_id
_entity_poly.type
_entity_poly.pdbx_seq_one_letter_code
_entity_poly.pdbx_strand_id
1 'polypeptide(L)'
;MMLYLCSHSNVNLFDWLNESSLVAQPFMLKKISSTQLDLSAFAKKEAISINYYKYLAIDLSTVVNDRETFKLAIQSIHIMNPKIKFLYVDIGNKTNTLQEVLKTFGDVPIITENPEEDMSRFKTQVTAGVQYTQQFLDTEKESRDNTKIFPSTTKGINEAFQKSEIKKDYLFKNQKVMVAVINAYPRAGATTLSINMAAYLKSIGATVSWVELNGELGHLEHIVNSTHGFTAVTENRFEREDVVYLKGEIPEEVNFVINDMSRVIQDESSEGALEFTKNCNVAILCGTSKPYEL
;
A
#
# COMPACT_ATOMS: atom_id res chain seq x y z
N MET A 1 16.70 -0.16 6.63
CA MET A 1 17.65 0.39 5.65
C MET A 1 17.16 1.75 5.18
N MET A 2 18.06 2.70 4.96
CA MET A 2 17.76 4.02 4.41
C MET A 2 18.63 4.29 3.18
N LEU A 3 18.01 4.85 2.14
CA LEU A 3 18.70 5.49 1.02
C LEU A 3 18.67 6.99 1.24
N TYR A 4 19.83 7.64 1.15
CA TYR A 4 19.95 9.09 1.29
C TYR A 4 20.52 9.69 0.00
N LEU A 5 19.70 10.52 -0.66
CA LEU A 5 20.09 11.32 -1.82
C LEU A 5 20.54 12.69 -1.32
N CYS A 6 21.83 12.99 -1.43
CA CYS A 6 22.44 14.09 -0.67
C CYS A 6 23.40 14.94 -1.47
N SER A 7 23.71 16.12 -0.94
CA SER A 7 24.84 16.92 -1.41
C SER A 7 26.15 16.35 -0.89
N HIS A 8 27.27 16.79 -1.48
CA HIS A 8 28.60 16.45 -0.97
C HIS A 8 28.86 17.03 0.43
N SER A 9 28.31 18.20 0.76
CA SER A 9 28.46 18.82 2.08
C SER A 9 27.66 18.06 3.15
N ASN A 10 26.53 17.46 2.77
CA ASN A 10 25.60 16.84 3.69
C ASN A 10 25.71 15.31 3.73
N VAL A 11 26.77 14.72 3.17
CA VAL A 11 26.90 13.26 3.03
C VAL A 11 26.92 12.52 4.37
N ASN A 12 27.39 13.13 5.45
CA ASN A 12 27.57 12.47 6.76
C ASN A 12 26.45 12.77 7.78
N LEU A 13 25.38 13.49 7.38
CA LEU A 13 24.35 13.95 8.31
C LEU A 13 23.64 12.84 9.10
N PHE A 14 23.55 11.64 8.52
CA PHE A 14 22.82 10.51 9.10
C PHE A 14 23.72 9.41 9.68
N ASP A 15 25.05 9.59 9.72
CA ASP A 15 25.97 8.51 10.12
C ASP A 15 25.78 8.06 11.57
N TRP A 16 25.40 8.99 12.43
CA TRP A 16 25.09 8.72 13.83
C TRP A 16 23.92 7.72 14.00
N LEU A 17 23.09 7.48 12.97
CA LEU A 17 22.03 6.48 13.04
C LEU A 17 22.57 5.06 13.20
N ASN A 18 23.77 4.78 12.67
CA ASN A 18 24.42 3.47 12.82
C ASN A 18 24.74 3.14 14.29
N GLU A 19 24.93 4.16 15.13
CA GLU A 19 25.22 4.03 16.56
C GLU A 19 23.97 4.22 17.43
N SER A 20 22.84 4.57 16.81
CA SER A 20 21.60 4.87 17.53
C SER A 20 20.76 3.62 17.80
N SER A 21 19.94 3.68 18.85
CA SER A 21 18.89 2.69 19.15
C SER A 21 17.58 2.96 18.39
N LEU A 22 17.52 4.01 17.56
CA LEU A 22 16.32 4.42 16.82
C LEU A 22 15.93 3.45 15.71
N VAL A 23 16.89 2.68 15.24
CA VAL A 23 16.77 1.79 14.09
C VAL A 23 17.28 0.40 14.45
N ALA A 24 16.64 -0.62 13.88
CA ALA A 24 17.07 -2.00 14.09
C ALA A 24 18.49 -2.20 13.54
N GLN A 25 19.35 -2.78 14.36
CA GLN A 25 20.74 -3.05 14.01
C GLN A 25 20.89 -4.45 13.38
N PRO A 26 21.76 -4.62 12.37
CA PRO A 26 22.60 -3.58 11.76
C PRO A 26 21.79 -2.63 10.86
N PHE A 27 21.95 -1.33 11.05
CA PHE A 27 21.32 -0.33 10.19
C PHE A 27 22.15 -0.10 8.93
N MET A 28 21.57 -0.34 7.75
CA MET A 28 22.23 -0.04 6.49
C MET A 28 21.79 1.33 5.97
N LEU A 29 22.76 2.25 5.90
CA LEU A 29 22.65 3.57 5.27
C LEU A 29 23.41 3.58 3.94
N LYS A 30 22.69 3.63 2.82
CA LYS A 30 23.29 3.88 1.49
C LYS A 30 23.16 5.36 1.17
N LYS A 31 24.24 5.96 0.66
CA LYS A 31 24.30 7.37 0.30
C LYS A 31 24.59 7.52 -1.18
N ILE A 32 23.86 8.39 -1.87
CA ILE A 32 24.14 8.80 -3.24
C ILE A 32 24.35 10.31 -3.19
N SER A 33 25.61 10.70 -3.29
CA SER A 33 26.00 12.11 -3.25
C SER A 33 26.08 12.68 -4.66
N SER A 34 25.47 13.83 -4.89
CA SER A 34 25.53 14.55 -6.17
C SER A 34 25.51 16.05 -5.93
N THR A 35 26.15 16.82 -6.82
CA THR A 35 26.04 18.29 -6.83
C THR A 35 24.67 18.75 -7.30
N GLN A 36 24.09 18.03 -8.26
CA GLN A 36 22.76 18.28 -8.82
C GLN A 36 22.00 16.97 -8.89
N LEU A 37 20.85 16.94 -8.23
CA LEU A 37 19.96 15.79 -8.19
C LEU A 37 18.74 16.06 -9.08
N ASP A 38 18.69 15.37 -10.22
CA ASP A 38 17.48 15.23 -11.01
C ASP A 38 16.68 14.02 -10.50
N LEU A 39 15.69 14.29 -9.65
CA LEU A 39 14.78 13.29 -9.10
C LEU A 39 13.91 12.63 -10.16
N SER A 40 13.60 13.30 -11.27
CA SER A 40 12.86 12.67 -12.37
C SER A 40 13.70 11.61 -13.07
N ALA A 41 14.97 11.93 -13.34
CA ALA A 41 15.91 10.97 -13.89
C ALA A 41 16.16 9.80 -12.92
N PHE A 42 16.29 10.09 -11.62
CA PHE A 42 16.40 9.07 -10.58
C PHE A 42 15.17 8.17 -10.54
N ALA A 43 13.96 8.74 -10.51
CA ALA A 43 12.71 7.97 -10.47
C ALA A 43 12.60 7.02 -11.67
N LYS A 44 12.94 7.47 -12.87
CA LYS A 44 12.89 6.64 -14.09
C LYS A 44 13.86 5.46 -14.08
N LYS A 45 15.05 5.64 -13.50
CA LYS A 45 16.12 4.63 -13.57
C LYS A 45 16.14 3.70 -12.36
N GLU A 46 15.86 4.25 -11.17
CA GLU A 46 16.15 3.61 -9.90
C GLU A 46 14.92 3.39 -9.01
N ALA A 47 13.75 3.97 -9.32
CA ALA A 47 12.59 3.82 -8.42
C ALA A 47 12.22 2.34 -8.20
N ILE A 48 12.36 1.48 -9.20
CA ILE A 48 12.08 0.04 -9.05
C ILE A 48 13.12 -0.65 -8.16
N SER A 49 14.39 -0.21 -8.24
CA SER A 49 15.51 -0.86 -7.57
C SER A 49 15.55 -0.56 -6.07
N ILE A 50 14.77 0.41 -5.56
CA ILE A 50 14.86 0.87 -4.16
C ILE A 50 13.79 0.27 -3.22
N ASN A 51 13.01 -0.69 -3.67
CA ASN A 51 11.88 -1.27 -2.91
C ASN A 51 12.24 -1.96 -1.59
N TYR A 52 13.52 -2.29 -1.38
CA TYR A 52 14.03 -2.89 -0.14
C TYR A 52 14.45 -1.85 0.91
N TYR A 53 14.48 -0.56 0.57
CA TYR A 53 14.67 0.51 1.55
C TYR A 53 13.37 0.77 2.30
N LYS A 54 13.49 1.05 3.60
CA LYS A 54 12.36 1.49 4.43
C LYS A 54 12.17 3.00 4.38
N TYR A 55 13.29 3.72 4.21
CA TYR A 55 13.33 5.18 4.22
C TYR A 55 14.06 5.70 2.99
N LEU A 56 13.54 6.78 2.41
CA LEU A 56 14.19 7.58 1.39
C LEU A 56 14.34 9.01 1.90
N ALA A 57 15.57 9.36 2.28
CA ALA A 57 15.91 10.72 2.66
C ALA A 57 16.39 11.51 1.43
N ILE A 58 15.92 12.74 1.27
CA ILE A 58 16.22 13.60 0.11
C ILE A 58 16.66 14.97 0.61
N ASP A 59 17.89 15.35 0.29
CA ASP A 59 18.41 16.68 0.49
C ASP A 59 17.90 17.62 -0.62
N LEU A 60 16.96 18.49 -0.25
CA LEU A 60 16.32 19.42 -1.18
C LEU A 60 17.31 20.44 -1.75
N SER A 61 18.42 20.73 -1.06
CA SER A 61 19.43 21.68 -1.56
C SER A 61 20.01 21.25 -2.92
N THR A 62 20.09 19.95 -3.19
CA THR A 62 20.61 19.38 -4.45
C THR A 62 19.61 19.31 -5.58
N VAL A 63 18.30 19.35 -5.27
CA VAL A 63 17.25 19.09 -6.25
C VAL A 63 17.20 20.21 -7.29
N VAL A 64 17.34 19.86 -8.56
CA VAL A 64 17.30 20.82 -9.68
C VAL A 64 15.96 20.86 -10.42
N ASN A 65 15.07 19.90 -10.15
CA ASN A 65 13.76 19.85 -10.79
C ASN A 65 12.90 21.06 -10.42
N ASP A 66 12.13 21.55 -11.39
CA ASP A 66 11.04 22.48 -11.12
C ASP A 66 9.92 21.82 -10.30
N ARG A 67 8.96 22.63 -9.87
CA ARG A 67 7.86 22.22 -9.00
C ARG A 67 7.05 21.04 -9.56
N GLU A 68 6.67 21.09 -10.83
CA GLU A 68 5.82 20.05 -11.45
C GLU A 68 6.62 18.77 -11.69
N THR A 69 7.86 18.91 -12.17
CA THR A 69 8.75 17.77 -12.39
C THR A 69 9.10 17.07 -11.06
N PHE A 70 9.33 17.84 -9.99
CA PHE A 70 9.54 17.31 -8.65
C PHE A 70 8.33 16.53 -8.15
N LYS A 71 7.12 17.10 -8.29
CA LYS A 71 5.86 16.43 -7.92
C LYS A 71 5.70 15.09 -8.62
N LEU A 72 5.84 15.07 -9.95
CA LEU A 72 5.72 13.84 -10.74
C LEU A 72 6.77 12.79 -10.36
N ALA A 73 8.00 13.21 -10.06
CA ALA A 73 9.05 12.31 -9.63
C ALA A 73 8.72 11.65 -8.27
N ILE A 74 8.30 12.43 -7.28
CA ILE A 74 7.91 11.90 -5.97
C ILE A 74 6.68 10.99 -6.09
N GLN A 75 5.66 11.38 -6.87
CA GLN A 75 4.50 10.52 -7.16
C GLN A 75 4.92 9.17 -7.77
N SER A 76 5.81 9.20 -8.75
CA SER A 76 6.28 7.98 -9.41
C SER A 76 7.03 7.06 -8.45
N ILE A 77 7.93 7.61 -7.63
CA ILE A 77 8.66 6.85 -6.62
C ILE A 77 7.69 6.25 -5.60
N HIS A 78 6.69 7.03 -5.16
CA HIS A 78 5.69 6.57 -4.19
C HIS A 78 4.80 5.45 -4.75
N ILE A 79 4.30 5.59 -5.99
CA ILE A 79 3.49 4.55 -6.65
C ILE A 79 4.27 3.24 -6.78
N MET A 80 5.55 3.32 -7.16
CA MET A 80 6.40 2.13 -7.30
C MET A 80 6.80 1.55 -5.95
N ASN A 81 6.87 2.36 -4.90
CA ASN A 81 7.34 1.97 -3.57
C ASN A 81 6.43 2.52 -2.46
N PRO A 82 5.18 2.03 -2.36
CA PRO A 82 4.18 2.61 -1.46
C PRO A 82 4.55 2.50 0.02
N LYS A 83 5.48 1.60 0.37
CA LYS A 83 5.94 1.37 1.75
C LYS A 83 7.16 2.23 2.14
N ILE A 84 7.78 2.94 1.19
CA ILE A 84 8.93 3.80 1.47
C ILE A 84 8.46 5.07 2.18
N LYS A 85 9.02 5.32 3.36
CA LYS A 85 8.85 6.56 4.10
C LYS A 85 9.83 7.63 3.61
N PHE A 86 9.31 8.75 3.15
CA PHE A 86 10.10 9.91 2.74
C PHE A 86 10.59 10.73 3.95
N LEU A 87 11.79 11.28 3.86
CA LEU A 87 12.28 12.32 4.77
C LEU A 87 12.91 13.42 3.91
N TYR A 88 12.51 14.66 4.11
CA TYR A 88 13.11 15.78 3.39
C TYR A 88 14.09 16.53 4.28
N VAL A 89 15.27 16.84 3.77
CA VAL A 89 16.25 17.69 4.44
C VAL A 89 16.30 19.01 3.69
N ASP A 90 16.00 20.10 4.39
CA ASP A 90 15.94 21.43 3.82
C ASP A 90 16.66 22.46 4.68
N ILE A 91 17.98 22.32 4.76
CA ILE A 91 18.86 23.30 5.41
C ILE A 91 18.95 24.59 4.56
N GLY A 92 18.69 24.50 3.25
CA GLY A 92 18.81 25.60 2.28
C GLY A 92 17.51 26.39 2.02
N ASN A 93 16.45 26.13 2.77
CA ASN A 93 15.15 26.82 2.68
C ASN A 93 14.46 26.74 1.29
N LYS A 94 14.63 25.61 0.58
CA LYS A 94 13.88 25.30 -0.65
C LYS A 94 12.43 24.89 -0.39
N THR A 95 12.07 24.55 0.85
CA THR A 95 10.70 24.19 1.24
C THR A 95 9.71 25.26 0.83
N ASN A 96 10.06 26.55 0.92
CA ASN A 96 9.17 27.63 0.47
C ASN A 96 8.76 27.51 -1.00
N THR A 97 9.61 26.95 -1.85
CA THR A 97 9.33 26.75 -3.29
C THR A 97 8.52 25.48 -3.53
N LEU A 98 8.66 24.47 -2.66
CA LEU A 98 8.07 23.15 -2.83
C LEU A 98 6.94 22.85 -1.85
N GLN A 99 6.55 23.81 -1.00
CA GLN A 99 5.65 23.59 0.13
C GLN A 99 4.29 23.03 -0.31
N GLU A 100 3.73 23.59 -1.39
CA GLU A 100 2.47 23.12 -1.98
C GLU A 100 2.57 21.67 -2.44
N VAL A 101 3.69 21.30 -3.07
CA VAL A 101 3.92 19.94 -3.55
C VAL A 101 4.12 18.99 -2.38
N LEU A 102 4.91 19.36 -1.37
CA LEU A 102 5.13 18.54 -0.19
C LEU A 102 3.81 18.28 0.56
N LYS A 103 2.93 19.29 0.66
CA LYS A 103 1.57 19.12 1.21
C LYS A 103 0.73 18.10 0.45
N THR A 104 0.89 17.97 -0.87
CA THR A 104 0.16 16.95 -1.66
C THR A 104 0.56 15.51 -1.35
N PHE A 105 1.65 15.30 -0.59
CA PHE A 105 2.08 13.97 -0.13
C PHE A 105 1.78 13.72 1.35
N GLY A 106 1.03 14.62 2.00
CA GLY A 106 0.62 14.53 3.39
C GLY A 106 1.64 15.18 4.33
N ASP A 107 1.57 14.81 5.61
CA ASP A 107 2.49 15.31 6.66
C ASP A 107 3.87 14.63 6.59
N VAL A 108 4.49 14.78 5.43
CA VAL A 108 5.91 14.76 5.11
C VAL A 108 6.88 15.27 6.20
N PRO A 109 7.69 14.50 6.97
CA PRO A 109 8.68 15.15 7.82
C PRO A 109 9.70 15.93 7.00
N ILE A 110 9.85 17.22 7.32
CA ILE A 110 10.84 18.12 6.74
C ILE A 110 11.78 18.55 7.86
N ILE A 111 13.05 18.20 7.72
CA ILE A 111 14.13 18.53 8.63
C ILE A 111 14.74 19.84 8.15
N THR A 112 14.57 20.89 8.94
CA THR A 112 15.00 22.27 8.60
C THR A 112 16.17 22.74 9.46
N GLU A 113 16.44 22.06 10.58
CA GLU A 113 17.51 22.48 11.48
C GLU A 113 18.88 22.37 10.80
N ASN A 114 19.71 23.40 10.95
CA ASN A 114 21.09 23.35 10.53
C ASN A 114 21.93 22.58 11.58
N PRO A 115 22.52 21.42 11.24
CA PRO A 115 23.29 20.61 12.18
C PRO A 115 24.58 21.29 12.66
N GLU A 116 25.09 22.29 11.94
CA GLU A 116 26.22 23.11 12.39
C GLU A 116 25.83 24.08 13.51
N GLU A 117 24.55 24.48 13.56
CA GLU A 117 24.01 25.39 14.58
C GLU A 117 23.51 24.61 15.81
N ASP A 118 22.67 23.58 15.60
CA ASP A 118 22.15 22.74 16.68
C ASP A 118 21.94 21.28 16.24
N MET A 119 22.99 20.47 16.46
CA MET A 119 22.96 19.03 16.21
C MET A 119 21.90 18.29 17.05
N SER A 120 21.59 18.76 18.26
CA SER A 120 20.63 18.09 19.15
C SER A 120 19.20 18.23 18.59
N ARG A 121 18.85 19.44 18.16
CA ARG A 121 17.56 19.73 17.54
C ARG A 121 17.43 19.08 16.17
N PHE A 122 18.51 19.04 15.38
CA PHE A 122 18.56 18.25 14.15
C PHE A 122 18.23 16.78 14.41
N LYS A 123 18.93 16.12 15.34
CA LYS A 123 18.69 14.71 15.71
C LYS A 123 17.26 14.48 16.20
N THR A 124 16.68 15.44 16.92
CA THR A 124 15.29 15.39 17.38
C THR A 124 14.31 15.39 16.20
N GLN A 125 14.50 16.28 15.21
CA GLN A 125 13.66 16.30 14.00
C GLN A 125 13.80 15.00 13.19
N VAL A 126 15.03 14.49 13.03
CA VAL A 126 15.27 13.21 12.36
C VAL A 126 14.57 12.07 13.09
N THR A 127 14.64 12.03 14.42
CA THR A 127 14.02 10.98 15.23
C THR A 127 12.50 10.95 15.03
N ALA A 128 11.85 12.12 15.10
CA ALA A 128 10.45 12.24 14.76
C ALA A 128 10.19 11.79 13.31
N GLY A 129 11.08 12.16 12.39
CA GLY A 129 11.01 11.81 10.97
C GLY A 129 11.28 10.34 10.62
N VAL A 130 11.88 9.49 11.46
CA VAL A 130 11.91 8.03 11.19
C VAL A 130 10.79 7.26 11.90
N GLN A 131 10.24 7.86 12.96
CA GLN A 131 9.13 7.32 13.74
C GLN A 131 7.77 7.66 13.15
N TYR A 132 7.66 8.70 12.32
CA TYR A 132 6.38 9.07 11.71
C TYR A 132 5.79 7.91 10.93
N THR A 133 4.46 7.88 10.90
CA THR A 133 3.71 6.97 10.06
C THR A 133 3.22 7.76 8.87
N GLN A 134 3.56 7.30 7.66
CA GLN A 134 3.07 7.91 6.45
C GLN A 134 1.57 7.71 6.39
N GLN A 135 0.81 8.80 6.34
CA GLN A 135 -0.60 8.75 6.02
C GLN A 135 -0.68 8.43 4.53
N PHE A 136 -1.28 7.29 4.19
CA PHE A 136 -1.65 7.02 2.80
C PHE A 136 -2.71 8.05 2.44
N LEU A 137 -2.34 9.01 1.59
CA LEU A 137 -3.33 9.81 0.90
C LEU A 137 -3.99 8.89 -0.11
N ASP A 138 -5.06 8.23 0.33
CA ASP A 138 -6.10 7.81 -0.59
C ASP A 138 -6.47 9.06 -1.40
N THR A 139 -6.34 9.01 -2.71
CA THR A 139 -6.76 10.09 -3.63
C THR A 139 -8.26 10.40 -3.58
N GLU A 140 -8.99 9.86 -2.60
CA GLU A 140 -10.36 10.24 -2.27
C GLU A 140 -10.53 10.34 -0.76
N LYS A 141 -10.32 11.55 -0.21
CA LYS A 141 -11.11 12.22 0.86
C LYS A 141 -10.20 13.09 1.70
N GLU A 142 -10.22 14.38 1.39
CA GLU A 142 -9.97 15.39 2.39
C GLU A 142 -11.05 15.34 3.50
N SER A 143 -10.60 15.70 4.69
CA SER A 143 -11.33 15.91 5.95
C SER A 143 -11.64 14.66 6.78
N ARG A 144 -10.86 14.49 7.86
CA ARG A 144 -11.30 14.96 9.18
C ARG A 144 -10.17 14.93 10.20
N ASP A 145 -9.95 16.13 10.73
CA ASP A 145 -9.20 16.51 11.93
C ASP A 145 -9.00 15.45 13.01
N ASN A 146 -7.72 15.31 13.38
CA ASN A 146 -7.23 15.52 14.74
C ASN A 146 -8.15 15.09 15.89
N THR A 147 -7.89 13.90 16.45
CA THR A 147 -8.02 13.73 17.89
C THR A 147 -6.83 12.94 18.44
N LYS A 148 -5.98 13.68 19.15
CA LYS A 148 -4.92 13.16 20.01
C LYS A 148 -5.54 12.24 21.06
N ILE A 149 -5.00 11.04 21.24
CA ILE A 149 -5.22 10.26 22.47
C ILE A 149 -3.84 9.97 23.05
N PHE A 150 -3.54 10.65 24.16
CA PHE A 150 -2.45 10.29 25.06
C PHE A 150 -2.79 8.97 25.79
N PRO A 151 -1.79 8.13 26.11
CA PRO A 151 -2.01 6.85 26.74
C PRO A 151 -2.19 6.99 28.25
N SER A 152 -3.21 6.36 28.82
CA SER A 152 -3.29 6.11 30.26
C SER A 152 -3.58 4.63 30.53
N THR A 153 -2.53 3.96 30.99
CA THR A 153 -2.49 3.02 32.13
C THR A 153 -3.46 1.84 32.17
N THR A 154 -2.86 0.66 31.99
CA THR A 154 -3.16 -0.66 32.54
C THR A 154 -4.13 -0.74 33.74
N LYS A 155 -5.15 -1.60 33.61
CA LYS A 155 -5.40 -2.77 34.49
C LYS A 155 -6.51 -3.64 33.88
N GLY A 156 -6.25 -4.94 33.80
CA GLY A 156 -7.14 -5.92 33.15
C GLY A 156 -8.40 -6.26 33.94
N ILE A 157 -9.34 -6.87 33.23
CA ILE A 157 -10.30 -7.89 33.68
C ILE A 157 -10.76 -8.65 32.42
N ASN A 158 -10.88 -9.96 32.56
CA ASN A 158 -11.22 -10.94 31.53
C ASN A 158 -12.66 -10.82 31.01
N GLU A 159 -12.83 -11.34 29.79
CA GLU A 159 -14.04 -11.98 29.25
C GLU A 159 -15.32 -11.14 29.12
N ALA A 160 -15.47 -10.54 27.94
CA ALA A 160 -16.68 -10.64 27.14
C ALA A 160 -16.31 -10.42 25.68
N PHE A 161 -16.42 -11.47 24.84
CA PHE A 161 -16.52 -11.31 23.39
C PHE A 161 -17.83 -10.57 23.10
N GLN A 162 -17.82 -9.25 23.25
CA GLN A 162 -18.77 -8.41 22.53
C GLN A 162 -18.40 -8.54 21.06
N LYS A 163 -19.27 -9.20 20.28
CA LYS A 163 -19.41 -8.91 18.86
C LYS A 163 -19.50 -7.39 18.75
N SER A 164 -18.38 -6.74 18.46
CA SER A 164 -18.40 -5.34 18.07
C SER A 164 -19.31 -5.30 16.85
N GLU A 165 -20.44 -4.61 16.95
CA GLU A 165 -21.19 -4.19 15.78
C GLU A 165 -20.16 -3.58 14.82
N ILE A 166 -19.90 -4.28 13.71
CA ILE A 166 -19.07 -3.75 12.64
C ILE A 166 -19.76 -2.44 12.27
N LYS A 167 -19.13 -1.33 12.66
CA LYS A 167 -19.59 -0.01 12.31
C LYS A 167 -19.62 0.01 10.79
N LYS A 168 -20.82 0.09 10.20
CA LYS A 168 -20.96 0.17 8.75
C LYS A 168 -20.42 1.52 8.33
N ASP A 169 -19.12 1.56 8.06
CA ASP A 169 -18.41 2.79 7.71
C ASP A 169 -18.93 3.35 6.37
N TYR A 170 -19.54 2.48 5.55
CA TYR A 170 -20.11 2.81 4.26
C TYR A 170 -21.51 2.23 4.05
N LEU A 171 -22.36 2.99 3.36
CA LEU A 171 -23.66 2.54 2.87
C LEU A 171 -23.54 2.20 1.38
N PHE A 172 -23.65 0.93 1.05
CA PHE A 172 -23.62 0.44 -0.33
C PHE A 172 -25.04 0.40 -0.91
N LYS A 173 -25.33 1.32 -1.82
CA LYS A 173 -26.65 1.45 -2.47
C LYS A 173 -26.83 0.49 -3.66
N ASN A 174 -25.74 0.16 -4.34
CA ASN A 174 -25.78 -0.72 -5.50
C ASN A 174 -25.84 -2.18 -5.04
N GLN A 175 -26.55 -3.00 -5.81
CA GLN A 175 -26.59 -4.45 -5.70
C GLN A 175 -25.94 -5.04 -6.94
N LYS A 176 -25.42 -6.26 -6.79
CA LYS A 176 -24.85 -7.10 -7.85
C LYS A 176 -23.76 -6.37 -8.66
N VAL A 177 -22.87 -5.63 -7.99
CA VAL A 177 -21.68 -5.08 -8.64
C VAL A 177 -20.72 -6.23 -8.93
N MET A 178 -20.67 -6.64 -10.19
CA MET A 178 -19.86 -7.75 -10.68
C MET A 178 -18.41 -7.28 -10.89
N VAL A 179 -17.48 -7.88 -10.16
CA VAL A 179 -16.03 -7.63 -10.28
C VAL A 179 -15.37 -8.88 -10.84
N ALA A 180 -14.71 -8.78 -11.99
CA ALA A 180 -13.85 -9.83 -12.53
C ALA A 180 -12.40 -9.62 -12.05
N VAL A 181 -11.78 -10.66 -11.48
CA VAL A 181 -10.36 -10.64 -11.09
C VAL A 181 -9.61 -11.69 -11.90
N ILE A 182 -8.66 -11.23 -12.71
CA ILE A 182 -8.05 -12.06 -13.76
C ILE A 182 -6.54 -11.94 -13.70
N ASN A 183 -5.82 -13.00 -14.05
CA ASN A 183 -4.37 -12.99 -14.12
C ASN A 183 -3.87 -12.68 -15.54
N ALA A 184 -2.86 -11.81 -15.65
CA ALA A 184 -2.10 -11.63 -16.90
C ALA A 184 -1.26 -12.86 -17.26
N TYR A 185 -0.88 -13.69 -16.27
CA TYR A 185 -0.15 -14.94 -16.43
C TYR A 185 -0.30 -15.84 -15.19
N PRO A 186 0.02 -17.14 -15.26
CA PRO A 186 -0.21 -18.07 -14.15
C PRO A 186 0.41 -17.59 -12.83
N ARG A 187 -0.32 -17.78 -11.73
CA ARG A 187 0.14 -17.45 -10.37
C ARG A 187 0.47 -15.96 -10.14
N ALA A 188 -0.21 -15.05 -10.85
CA ALA A 188 -0.06 -13.59 -10.67
C ALA A 188 -0.89 -12.98 -9.51
N GLY A 189 -1.50 -13.80 -8.66
CA GLY A 189 -2.12 -13.36 -7.40
C GLY A 189 -3.61 -13.02 -7.45
N ALA A 190 -4.33 -13.29 -8.54
CA ALA A 190 -5.79 -13.05 -8.64
C ALA A 190 -6.62 -13.70 -7.52
N THR A 191 -6.38 -14.96 -7.17
CA THR A 191 -7.08 -15.63 -6.05
C THR A 191 -6.81 -14.94 -4.71
N THR A 192 -5.55 -14.59 -4.45
CA THR A 192 -5.19 -13.86 -3.22
C THR A 192 -5.84 -12.49 -3.17
N LEU A 193 -5.83 -11.74 -4.26
CA LEU A 193 -6.46 -10.42 -4.34
C LEU A 193 -7.96 -10.53 -4.12
N SER A 194 -8.64 -11.42 -4.85
CA SER A 194 -10.09 -11.55 -4.82
C SER A 194 -10.62 -11.94 -3.43
N ILE A 195 -9.94 -12.86 -2.72
CA ILE A 195 -10.32 -13.24 -1.34
C ILE A 195 -10.14 -12.06 -0.38
N ASN A 196 -8.98 -11.39 -0.43
CA ASN A 196 -8.72 -10.24 0.44
C ASN A 196 -9.64 -9.06 0.14
N MET A 197 -10.00 -8.86 -1.12
CA MET A 197 -10.96 -7.85 -1.55
C MET A 197 -12.35 -8.15 -0.98
N ALA A 198 -12.80 -9.42 -1.02
CA ALA A 198 -14.08 -9.81 -0.45
C ALA A 198 -14.11 -9.56 1.07
N ALA A 199 -13.06 -9.94 1.78
CA ALA A 199 -12.92 -9.69 3.22
C ALA A 199 -12.89 -8.18 3.54
N TYR A 200 -12.14 -7.39 2.77
CA TYR A 200 -12.07 -5.94 2.97
C TYR A 200 -13.43 -5.26 2.74
N LEU A 201 -14.08 -5.52 1.60
CA LEU A 201 -15.40 -4.95 1.29
C LEU A 201 -16.43 -5.30 2.38
N LYS A 202 -16.36 -6.53 2.89
CA LYS A 202 -17.19 -6.94 4.02
C LYS A 202 -16.88 -6.15 5.29
N SER A 203 -15.60 -5.96 5.61
CA SER A 203 -15.15 -5.24 6.81
C SER A 203 -15.63 -3.79 6.85
N ILE A 204 -15.84 -3.16 5.69
CA ILE A 204 -16.35 -1.78 5.57
C ILE A 204 -17.88 -1.70 5.42
N GLY A 205 -18.59 -2.83 5.54
CA GLY A 205 -20.04 -2.89 5.66
C GLY A 205 -20.82 -3.40 4.43
N ALA A 206 -20.15 -3.91 3.40
CA ALA A 206 -20.84 -4.48 2.23
C ALA A 206 -21.33 -5.91 2.48
N THR A 207 -22.39 -6.33 1.78
CA THR A 207 -22.66 -7.76 1.55
C THR A 207 -21.87 -8.22 0.33
N VAL A 208 -21.10 -9.30 0.49
CA VAL A 208 -20.13 -9.73 -0.52
C VAL A 208 -20.17 -11.23 -0.69
N SER A 209 -20.10 -11.66 -1.95
CA SER A 209 -19.81 -13.04 -2.29
C SER A 209 -18.55 -13.14 -3.14
N TRP A 210 -17.74 -14.15 -2.85
CA TRP A 210 -16.61 -14.56 -3.66
C TRP A 210 -17.01 -15.81 -4.45
N VAL A 211 -16.77 -15.80 -5.76
CA VAL A 211 -17.16 -16.90 -6.65
C VAL A 211 -15.92 -17.42 -7.35
N GLU A 212 -15.62 -18.70 -7.17
CA GLU A 212 -14.64 -19.41 -7.98
C GLU A 212 -15.26 -19.68 -9.36
N LEU A 213 -14.78 -18.98 -10.39
CA LEU A 213 -15.11 -19.23 -11.80
C LEU A 213 -13.99 -19.97 -12.54
N ASN A 214 -13.07 -20.56 -11.78
CA ASN A 214 -12.04 -21.46 -12.30
C ASN A 214 -12.70 -22.84 -12.49
N GLY A 215 -12.38 -23.57 -13.55
CA GLY A 215 -12.93 -24.93 -13.79
C GLY A 215 -12.61 -25.96 -12.70
N GLU A 216 -12.60 -27.26 -13.03
CA GLU A 216 -12.54 -28.43 -12.09
C GLU A 216 -11.33 -28.53 -11.12
N LEU A 217 -10.54 -27.48 -10.89
CA LEU A 217 -9.36 -27.48 -10.04
C LEU A 217 -9.64 -27.29 -8.54
N GLY A 218 -10.81 -26.76 -8.18
CA GLY A 218 -11.26 -26.68 -6.78
C GLY A 218 -10.32 -25.91 -5.85
N HIS A 219 -9.83 -24.72 -6.24
CA HIS A 219 -9.00 -23.92 -5.34
C HIS A 219 -9.76 -23.55 -4.07
N LEU A 220 -11.07 -23.32 -4.16
CA LEU A 220 -11.89 -23.09 -2.96
C LEU A 220 -11.81 -24.26 -1.99
N GLU A 221 -11.81 -25.51 -2.45
CA GLU A 221 -11.65 -26.67 -1.57
C GLU A 221 -10.29 -26.67 -0.90
N HIS A 222 -9.21 -26.38 -1.64
CA HIS A 222 -7.88 -26.26 -1.08
C HIS A 222 -7.79 -25.14 -0.03
N ILE A 223 -8.42 -23.99 -0.27
CA ILE A 223 -8.45 -22.86 0.65
C ILE A 223 -9.22 -23.23 1.93
N VAL A 224 -10.41 -23.80 1.79
CA VAL A 224 -11.25 -24.25 2.91
C VAL A 224 -10.52 -25.28 3.76
N ASN A 225 -9.83 -26.23 3.13
CA ASN A 225 -9.11 -27.29 3.84
C ASN A 225 -7.80 -26.81 4.50
N SER A 226 -7.22 -25.70 4.03
CA SER A 226 -5.97 -25.15 4.57
C SER A 226 -6.15 -23.97 5.54
N THR A 227 -7.37 -23.42 5.63
CA THR A 227 -7.65 -22.21 6.41
C THR A 227 -8.74 -22.47 7.45
N HIS A 228 -8.48 -22.16 8.72
CA HIS A 228 -9.48 -22.27 9.78
C HIS A 228 -10.60 -21.23 9.62
N GLY A 229 -11.80 -21.56 10.12
CA GLY A 229 -12.93 -20.64 10.24
C GLY A 229 -13.91 -20.66 9.07
N PHE A 230 -13.72 -21.53 8.08
CA PHE A 230 -14.74 -21.83 7.08
C PHE A 230 -15.80 -22.78 7.62
N THR A 231 -17.06 -22.49 7.28
CA THR A 231 -18.21 -23.36 7.52
C THR A 231 -18.78 -23.80 6.18
N ALA A 232 -18.86 -25.11 5.94
CA ALA A 232 -19.53 -25.64 4.76
C ALA A 232 -21.05 -25.55 4.96
N VAL A 233 -21.75 -24.89 4.04
CA VAL A 233 -23.22 -24.80 4.04
C VAL A 233 -23.81 -25.82 3.07
N THR A 234 -23.20 -25.96 1.89
CA THR A 234 -23.49 -26.98 0.87
C THR A 234 -22.18 -27.40 0.20
N GLU A 235 -22.21 -28.38 -0.71
CA GLU A 235 -21.01 -28.79 -1.48
C GLU A 235 -20.38 -27.64 -2.29
N ASN A 236 -21.20 -26.64 -2.66
CA ASN A 236 -20.80 -25.50 -3.49
C ASN A 236 -20.78 -24.18 -2.73
N ARG A 237 -21.09 -24.16 -1.42
CA ARG A 237 -21.18 -22.93 -0.63
C ARG A 237 -20.47 -23.07 0.71
N PHE A 238 -19.58 -22.12 0.97
CA PHE A 238 -18.83 -22.00 2.21
C PHE A 238 -18.99 -20.59 2.77
N GLU A 239 -18.91 -20.45 4.08
CA GLU A 239 -19.01 -19.15 4.75
C GLU A 239 -17.84 -18.96 5.71
N ARG A 240 -17.27 -17.76 5.69
CA ARG A 240 -16.23 -17.33 6.65
C ARG A 240 -16.32 -15.83 6.85
N GLU A 241 -16.34 -15.40 8.11
CA GLU A 241 -16.36 -13.97 8.49
C GLU A 241 -17.48 -13.19 7.78
N ASP A 242 -18.67 -13.80 7.71
CA ASP A 242 -19.87 -13.24 7.06
C ASP A 242 -19.69 -12.89 5.57
N VAL A 243 -18.71 -13.52 4.90
CA VAL A 243 -18.53 -13.58 3.44
C VAL A 243 -18.96 -14.96 2.95
N VAL A 244 -19.70 -14.99 1.83
CA VAL A 244 -20.13 -16.22 1.17
C VAL A 244 -19.17 -16.57 0.04
N TYR A 245 -18.67 -17.80 0.00
CA TYR A 245 -17.76 -18.33 -1.00
C TYR A 245 -18.45 -19.43 -1.79
N LEU A 246 -18.49 -19.29 -3.12
CA LEU A 246 -19.28 -20.14 -4.02
C LEU A 246 -18.40 -20.80 -5.08
N LYS A 247 -18.77 -22.02 -5.49
CA LYS A 247 -18.23 -22.68 -6.68
C LYS A 247 -19.18 -22.43 -7.86
N GLY A 248 -18.78 -21.59 -8.81
CA GLY A 248 -19.51 -21.33 -10.06
C GLY A 248 -20.84 -20.57 -9.96
N GLU A 249 -21.54 -20.65 -8.83
CA GLU A 249 -22.85 -20.02 -8.64
C GLU A 249 -22.72 -18.52 -8.39
N ILE A 250 -23.42 -17.72 -9.20
CA ILE A 250 -23.43 -16.26 -9.10
C ILE A 250 -24.65 -15.82 -8.29
N PRO A 251 -24.47 -15.21 -7.11
CA PRO A 251 -25.57 -14.79 -6.26
C PRO A 251 -26.22 -13.49 -6.74
N GLU A 252 -27.50 -13.31 -6.43
CA GLU A 252 -28.28 -12.15 -6.86
C GLU A 252 -28.42 -11.04 -5.81
N GLU A 253 -28.36 -11.38 -4.52
CA GLU A 253 -28.72 -10.49 -3.41
C GLU A 253 -27.51 -10.04 -2.57
N VAL A 254 -26.47 -9.51 -3.21
CA VAL A 254 -25.29 -8.95 -2.54
C VAL A 254 -24.85 -7.63 -3.17
N ASN A 255 -24.18 -6.76 -2.41
CA ASN A 255 -23.62 -5.54 -2.97
C ASN A 255 -22.57 -5.83 -4.04
N PHE A 256 -21.66 -6.77 -3.76
CA PHE A 256 -20.56 -7.14 -4.65
C PHE A 256 -20.46 -8.65 -4.87
N VAL A 257 -20.19 -9.03 -6.12
CA VAL A 257 -19.80 -10.38 -6.50
C VAL A 257 -18.38 -10.32 -7.03
N ILE A 258 -17.44 -10.90 -6.28
CA ILE A 258 -16.03 -10.97 -6.65
C ILE A 258 -15.78 -12.30 -7.35
N ASN A 259 -15.58 -12.25 -8.65
CA ASN A 259 -15.41 -13.42 -9.50
C ASN A 259 -13.92 -13.68 -9.69
N ASP A 260 -13.39 -14.73 -9.05
CA ASP A 260 -12.04 -15.20 -9.29
C ASP A 260 -12.00 -15.98 -10.61
N MET A 261 -11.33 -15.38 -11.60
CA MET A 261 -11.12 -15.93 -12.94
C MET A 261 -9.63 -16.17 -13.20
N SER A 262 -8.85 -16.44 -12.16
CA SER A 262 -7.39 -16.58 -12.18
C SER A 262 -6.84 -17.55 -13.24
N ARG A 263 -7.65 -18.50 -13.72
CA ARG A 263 -7.27 -19.55 -14.68
C ARG A 263 -7.98 -19.48 -16.04
N VAL A 264 -9.15 -18.85 -16.15
CA VAL A 264 -10.01 -18.94 -17.36
C VAL A 264 -9.35 -18.39 -18.63
N ILE A 265 -8.58 -17.29 -18.53
CA ILE A 265 -7.87 -16.72 -19.70
C ILE A 265 -6.64 -17.57 -20.11
N GLN A 266 -6.11 -18.41 -19.22
CA GLN A 266 -4.86 -19.16 -19.46
C GLN A 266 -5.07 -20.47 -20.20
N ASP A 267 -6.28 -21.02 -20.18
CA ASP A 267 -6.58 -22.36 -20.68
C ASP A 267 -7.18 -22.32 -22.11
N GLU A 268 -6.86 -21.29 -22.90
CA GLU A 268 -7.31 -21.02 -24.28
C GLU A 268 -8.83 -20.92 -24.51
N SER A 269 -9.66 -21.17 -23.49
CA SER A 269 -11.13 -20.91 -23.41
C SER A 269 -11.47 -19.41 -23.29
N SER A 270 -10.70 -18.59 -24.01
CA SER A 270 -10.63 -17.13 -23.89
C SER A 270 -11.92 -16.40 -24.30
N GLU A 271 -12.74 -16.98 -25.19
CA GLU A 271 -13.96 -16.33 -25.68
C GLU A 271 -15.01 -16.19 -24.58
N GLY A 272 -15.26 -17.24 -23.79
CA GLY A 272 -16.19 -17.22 -22.67
C GLY A 272 -15.71 -16.36 -21.49
N ALA A 273 -14.41 -16.38 -21.20
CA ALA A 273 -13.81 -15.53 -20.16
C ALA A 273 -13.96 -14.04 -20.49
N LEU A 274 -13.69 -13.67 -21.74
CA LEU A 274 -13.75 -12.30 -22.21
C LEU A 274 -15.20 -11.81 -22.28
N GLU A 275 -16.14 -12.65 -22.74
CA GLU A 275 -17.56 -12.35 -22.75
C GLU A 275 -18.11 -12.17 -21.33
N PHE A 276 -17.75 -13.05 -20.39
CA PHE A 276 -18.12 -12.90 -18.99
C PHE A 276 -17.57 -11.58 -18.41
N THR A 277 -16.29 -11.28 -18.66
CA THR A 277 -15.64 -10.05 -18.17
C THR A 277 -16.32 -8.79 -18.72
N LYS A 278 -16.81 -8.81 -19.97
CA LYS A 278 -17.58 -7.69 -20.55
C LYS A 278 -18.89 -7.41 -19.80
N ASN A 279 -19.47 -8.43 -19.17
CA ASN A 279 -20.69 -8.30 -18.38
C ASN A 279 -20.42 -7.88 -16.93
N CYS A 280 -19.14 -7.77 -16.53
CA CYS A 280 -18.77 -7.26 -15.22
C CYS A 280 -18.72 -5.73 -15.19
N ASN A 281 -19.04 -5.12 -14.05
CA ASN A 281 -18.94 -3.68 -13.84
C ASN A 281 -17.48 -3.22 -13.71
N VAL A 282 -16.62 -4.07 -13.15
CA VAL A 282 -15.20 -3.80 -12.93
C VAL A 282 -14.39 -5.03 -13.36
N ALA A 283 -13.29 -4.80 -14.08
CA ALA A 283 -12.31 -5.82 -14.40
C ALA A 283 -10.94 -5.44 -13.84
N ILE A 284 -10.32 -6.34 -13.09
CA ILE A 284 -9.02 -6.17 -12.46
C ILE A 284 -8.05 -7.17 -13.06
N LEU A 285 -6.99 -6.68 -13.69
CA LEU A 285 -5.91 -7.49 -14.24
C LEU A 285 -4.74 -7.55 -13.26
N CYS A 286 -4.49 -8.72 -12.70
CA CYS A 286 -3.37 -9.02 -11.82
C CYS A 286 -2.13 -9.40 -12.63
N GLY A 287 -1.07 -8.63 -12.47
CA GLY A 287 0.27 -8.97 -12.92
C GLY A 287 1.24 -8.78 -11.77
N THR A 288 2.30 -9.59 -11.71
CA THR A 288 3.45 -9.30 -10.86
C THR A 288 4.44 -8.43 -11.61
N SER A 289 5.27 -7.70 -10.88
CA SER A 289 6.30 -6.82 -11.42
C SER A 289 7.53 -7.57 -11.93
N LYS A 290 7.47 -8.88 -12.24
CA LYS A 290 8.58 -9.59 -12.90
C LYS A 290 8.80 -8.99 -14.29
N PRO A 291 9.79 -8.11 -14.51
CA PRO A 291 9.96 -7.45 -15.79
C PRO A 291 10.72 -8.35 -16.79
N TYR A 292 11.21 -9.53 -16.36
CA TYR A 292 12.07 -10.40 -17.17
C TYR A 292 11.89 -11.88 -16.78
N GLU A 293 10.89 -12.55 -17.36
CA GLU A 293 10.92 -14.00 -17.64
C GLU A 293 10.46 -14.17 -19.11
N LEU A 294 11.27 -13.64 -20.03
CA LEU A 294 11.31 -13.96 -21.47
C LEU A 294 12.78 -14.02 -21.89
#